data_AF-A0AAJ5UXR8-F1
#
_entry.id   AF-A0AAJ5UXR8-F1
#
_cell.length_a   1.000
_cell.length_b   1.000
_cell.length_c   1.000
_cell.angle_alpha   90.00
_cell.angle_beta   90.00
_cell.angle_gamma   90.00
#
_symmetry.space_group_name_H-M   'P 1'
#
loop_
_entity.id
_entity.type
_entity.pdbx_description
1 polymer ?
#
loop_
_entity_poly.entity_id
_entity_poly.type
_entity_poly.pdbx_seq_one_letter_code
_entity_poly.pdbx_strand_id
1 'polypeptide(L)'
;MTKDKKQSKKRGSKVIYGTTPEERFKEVHGMTIEEWQAKEVEMFKAKTGMSSDEWYRQQVNSSTPIDYLIKSNGGVSQDDIELVRDLQELGLNDSVINVLLDYVKIVNRIGFIHPLVREMGECWLKKNIVTMESAIAFVREEWDK
;
A
#
# COMPACT_ATOMS: atom_id res chain seq x y z
N MET A 1 -9.89 45.42 3.40
CA MET A 1 -10.29 44.29 4.27
C MET A 1 -10.91 43.21 3.40
N THR A 2 -10.08 42.31 2.87
CA THR A 2 -10.52 41.16 2.08
C THR A 2 -11.12 40.11 3.02
N LYS A 3 -12.41 39.83 2.88
CA LYS A 3 -13.10 38.78 3.63
C LYS A 3 -12.74 37.43 3.03
N ASP A 4 -11.87 36.68 3.70
CA ASP A 4 -11.59 35.27 3.40
C ASP A 4 -12.89 34.46 3.47
N LYS A 5 -13.41 34.08 2.29
CA LYS A 5 -14.56 33.17 2.17
C LYS A 5 -14.08 31.74 2.47
N LYS A 6 -14.21 31.31 3.73
CA LYS A 6 -14.02 29.92 4.16
C LYS A 6 -14.93 28.99 3.36
N GLN A 7 -14.34 28.14 2.52
CA GLN A 7 -15.03 27.17 1.68
C GLN A 7 -15.52 26.00 2.56
N SER A 8 -16.83 25.89 2.78
CA SER A 8 -17.44 24.73 3.46
C SER A 8 -17.92 23.70 2.43
N LYS A 9 -17.53 22.43 2.61
CA LYS A 9 -18.08 21.30 1.86
C LYS A 9 -19.10 20.59 2.75
N LYS A 10 -20.35 20.47 2.27
CA LYS A 10 -21.44 19.79 3.00
C LYS A 10 -21.39 18.28 2.72
N ARG A 11 -21.27 17.47 3.77
CA ARG A 11 -21.63 16.03 3.76
C ARG A 11 -22.72 15.84 4.80
N GLY A 12 -23.90 15.36 4.38
CA GLY A 12 -25.04 15.04 5.26
C GLY A 12 -25.38 16.11 6.29
N SER A 13 -26.08 17.18 5.89
CA SER A 13 -26.61 18.26 6.77
C SER A 13 -25.65 18.99 7.74
N LYS A 14 -24.42 18.51 7.97
CA LYS A 14 -23.45 19.10 8.90
C LYS A 14 -22.44 19.95 8.13
N VAL A 15 -22.32 21.22 8.51
CA VAL A 15 -21.31 22.14 7.98
C VAL A 15 -20.02 21.86 8.74
N ILE A 16 -19.01 21.32 8.09
CA ILE A 16 -17.69 21.09 8.69
C ILE A 16 -16.93 22.41 8.64
N TYR A 17 -16.63 22.97 9.80
CA TYR A 17 -15.83 24.19 9.94
C TYR A 17 -14.37 23.81 10.17
N GLY A 18 -13.48 24.28 9.29
CA GLY A 18 -12.05 24.01 9.37
C GLY A 18 -11.35 24.53 8.13
N THR A 19 -10.31 25.33 8.36
CA THR A 19 -9.41 25.83 7.32
C THR A 19 -8.32 24.83 6.97
N THR A 20 -7.89 24.01 7.93
CA THR A 20 -6.87 22.98 7.75
C THR A 20 -7.48 21.56 7.70
N PRO A 21 -6.78 20.58 7.13
CA PRO A 21 -7.18 19.17 7.20
C PRO A 21 -7.36 18.67 8.64
N GLU A 22 -6.47 19.08 9.55
CA GLU A 22 -6.50 18.71 10.97
C GLU A 22 -7.77 19.18 11.67
N GLU A 23 -8.15 20.45 11.48
CA GLU A 23 -9.38 21.01 12.06
C GLU A 23 -10.62 20.27 11.55
N ARG A 24 -10.64 19.96 10.25
CA ARG A 24 -11.75 19.21 9.64
C ARG A 24 -11.82 17.77 10.15
N PHE A 25 -10.68 17.13 10.34
CA PHE A 25 -10.60 15.77 10.87
C PHE A 25 -11.10 15.74 12.32
N LYS A 26 -10.63 16.67 13.17
CA LYS A 26 -11.07 16.80 14.55
C LYS A 26 -12.57 17.07 14.70
N GLU A 27 -13.15 17.91 13.84
CA GLU A 27 -14.59 18.19 13.82
C GLU A 27 -15.43 16.94 13.47
N VAL A 28 -14.88 16.04 12.64
CA VAL A 28 -15.56 14.81 12.20
C VAL A 28 -15.35 13.66 13.20
N HIS A 29 -14.13 13.48 13.68
CA HIS A 29 -13.71 12.30 14.45
C HIS A 29 -13.58 12.56 15.96
N GLY A 30 -13.65 13.82 16.40
CA GLY A 30 -13.55 14.22 17.81
C GLY A 30 -12.14 14.12 18.41
N MET A 31 -11.13 13.86 17.59
CA MET A 31 -9.73 13.66 17.98
C MET A 31 -8.78 14.10 16.87
N THR A 32 -7.50 14.28 17.17
CA THR A 32 -6.49 14.64 16.17
C THR A 32 -6.16 13.47 15.24
N ILE A 33 -5.55 13.76 14.09
CA ILE A 33 -5.06 12.72 13.18
C ILE A 33 -4.00 11.87 13.90
N GLU A 34 -3.11 12.48 14.66
CA GLU A 34 -2.08 11.77 15.43
C GLU A 34 -2.67 10.83 16.49
N GLU A 35 -3.66 11.29 17.26
CA GLU A 35 -4.35 10.45 18.25
C GLU A 35 -5.08 9.29 17.56
N TRP A 36 -5.63 9.52 16.37
CA TRP A 36 -6.33 8.49 15.60
C TRP A 36 -5.35 7.42 15.11
N GLN A 37 -4.23 7.84 14.54
CA GLN A 37 -3.15 6.93 14.11
C GLN A 37 -2.60 6.12 15.28
N ALA A 38 -2.41 6.74 16.45
CA ALA A 38 -1.97 6.05 17.65
C ALA A 38 -2.98 4.95 18.08
N LYS A 39 -4.28 5.27 18.08
CA LYS A 39 -5.33 4.27 18.35
C LYS A 39 -5.35 3.15 17.33
N GLU A 40 -5.17 3.44 16.03
CA GLU A 40 -5.10 2.41 14.99
C GLU A 40 -3.94 1.45 15.22
N VAL A 41 -2.76 1.96 15.60
CA VAL A 41 -1.59 1.13 15.95
C VAL A 41 -1.89 0.26 17.17
N GLU A 42 -2.48 0.82 18.23
CA GLU A 42 -2.86 0.06 19.43
C GLU A 42 -3.91 -1.02 19.12
N MET A 43 -4.96 -0.67 18.39
CA MET A 43 -6.02 -1.61 17.98
C MET A 43 -5.47 -2.72 17.09
N PHE A 44 -4.56 -2.40 16.16
CA PHE A 44 -3.91 -3.39 15.33
C PHE A 44 -3.10 -4.36 16.18
N LYS A 45 -2.23 -3.84 17.05
CA LYS A 45 -1.39 -4.65 17.94
C LYS A 45 -2.22 -5.50 18.89
N ALA A 46 -3.32 -4.97 19.43
CA ALA A 46 -4.24 -5.74 20.27
C ALA A 46 -4.92 -6.89 19.52
N LYS A 47 -5.21 -6.71 18.22
CA LYS A 47 -5.85 -7.73 17.38
C LYS A 47 -4.88 -8.80 16.88
N THR A 48 -3.69 -8.41 16.45
CA THR A 48 -2.72 -9.30 15.78
C THR A 48 -1.61 -9.78 16.70
N GLY A 49 -1.43 -9.16 17.87
CA GLY A 49 -0.33 -9.43 18.80
C GLY A 49 1.02 -8.90 18.36
N MET A 50 1.11 -8.23 17.21
CA MET A 50 2.38 -7.79 16.60
C MET A 50 2.25 -6.40 15.97
N SER A 51 3.38 -5.82 15.56
CA SER A 51 3.37 -4.56 14.82
C SER A 51 2.84 -4.74 13.39
N SER A 52 2.33 -3.66 12.77
CA SER A 52 1.91 -3.69 11.36
C SER A 52 3.02 -4.14 10.42
N ASP A 53 4.25 -3.70 10.71
CA ASP A 53 5.47 -4.04 9.98
C ASP A 53 5.80 -5.53 10.02
N GLU A 54 5.74 -6.10 11.22
CA GLU A 54 6.01 -7.52 11.45
C GLU A 54 4.92 -8.39 10.83
N TRP A 55 3.66 -7.97 10.99
CA TRP A 55 2.54 -8.63 10.35
C TRP A 55 2.68 -8.65 8.83
N TYR A 56 3.06 -7.52 8.22
CA TYR A 56 3.25 -7.43 6.78
C TYR A 56 4.37 -8.36 6.29
N ARG A 57 5.53 -8.37 6.96
CA ARG A 57 6.63 -9.30 6.65
C ARG A 57 6.19 -10.76 6.73
N GLN A 58 5.39 -11.12 7.73
CA GLN A 58 4.84 -12.47 7.83
C GLN A 58 3.86 -12.79 6.69
N GLN A 59 3.01 -11.85 6.28
CA GLN A 59 2.09 -12.06 5.15
C GLN A 59 2.86 -12.27 3.85
N VAL A 60 3.86 -11.43 3.57
CA VAL A 60 4.69 -11.52 2.36
C VAL A 60 5.43 -12.86 2.30
N ASN A 61 6.00 -13.32 3.41
CA ASN A 61 6.76 -14.58 3.44
C ASN A 61 5.90 -15.85 3.51
N SER A 62 4.62 -15.75 3.88
CA SER A 62 3.74 -16.91 4.05
C SER A 62 2.88 -17.22 2.82
N SER A 63 3.08 -16.50 1.70
CA SER A 63 2.33 -16.70 0.48
C SER A 63 3.25 -16.79 -0.75
N THR A 64 2.89 -17.65 -1.70
CA THR A 64 3.48 -17.57 -3.04
C THR A 64 2.85 -16.41 -3.81
N PRO A 65 3.49 -15.90 -4.88
CA PRO A 65 2.89 -14.88 -5.73
C PRO A 65 1.55 -15.30 -6.34
N ILE A 66 1.38 -16.59 -6.63
CA ILE A 66 0.10 -17.13 -7.11
C ILE A 66 -0.97 -17.08 -6.01
N ASP A 67 -0.64 -17.50 -4.79
CA ASP A 67 -1.57 -17.40 -3.65
C ASP A 67 -1.96 -15.94 -3.37
N TYR A 68 -1.00 -15.03 -3.48
CA TYR A 68 -1.24 -13.59 -3.35
C TYR A 68 -2.24 -13.12 -4.40
N LEU A 69 -2.05 -13.45 -5.68
CA LEU A 69 -2.94 -13.05 -6.77
C LEU A 69 -4.36 -13.61 -6.59
N ILE A 70 -4.49 -14.87 -6.18
CA ILE A 70 -5.79 -15.49 -5.86
C ILE A 70 -6.49 -14.72 -4.74
N LYS A 71 -5.80 -14.42 -3.64
CA LYS A 71 -6.36 -13.65 -2.51
C LYS A 71 -6.74 -12.23 -2.91
N SER A 72 -5.94 -11.60 -3.78
CA SER A 72 -6.09 -10.21 -4.18
C SER A 72 -7.21 -10.01 -5.20
N ASN A 73 -7.34 -10.91 -6.17
CA ASN A 73 -8.20 -10.77 -7.35
C ASN A 73 -9.38 -11.76 -7.38
N GLY A 74 -9.44 -12.72 -6.44
CA GLY A 74 -10.46 -13.78 -6.40
C GLY A 74 -10.22 -14.93 -7.38
N GLY A 75 -9.10 -14.92 -8.11
CA GLY A 75 -8.70 -15.92 -9.09
C GLY A 75 -7.37 -15.56 -9.75
N VAL A 76 -6.87 -16.45 -10.61
CA VAL A 76 -5.62 -16.27 -11.36
C VAL A 76 -5.81 -16.74 -12.81
N SER A 77 -5.35 -15.95 -13.77
CA SER A 77 -5.35 -16.31 -15.19
C SER A 77 -4.07 -17.04 -15.60
N GLN A 78 -4.04 -17.64 -16.80
CA GLN A 78 -2.82 -18.24 -17.34
C GLN A 78 -1.73 -17.17 -17.53
N ASP A 79 -2.10 -15.99 -18.00
CA ASP A 79 -1.17 -14.87 -18.19
C ASP A 79 -0.55 -14.43 -16.85
N ASP A 80 -1.32 -14.45 -15.75
CA ASP A 80 -0.81 -14.13 -14.41
C ASP A 80 0.23 -15.16 -13.93
N ILE A 81 0.00 -16.45 -14.23
CA ILE A 81 0.96 -17.52 -13.93
C ILE A 81 2.24 -17.33 -14.73
N GLU A 82 2.13 -16.97 -16.01
CA GLU A 82 3.27 -16.70 -16.88
C GLU A 82 4.06 -15.49 -16.39
N LEU A 83 3.40 -14.40 -16.01
CA LEU A 83 4.06 -13.23 -15.42
C LEU A 83 4.88 -13.60 -14.17
N VAL A 84 4.31 -14.40 -13.26
CA VAL A 84 5.03 -14.83 -12.06
C VAL A 84 6.27 -15.65 -12.42
N ARG A 85 6.13 -16.60 -13.35
CA ARG A 85 7.26 -17.40 -13.84
C ARG A 85 8.34 -16.50 -14.46
N ASP A 86 7.94 -15.54 -15.27
CA ASP A 86 8.87 -14.61 -15.91
C ASP A 86 9.66 -13.78 -14.88
N LEU A 87 8.99 -13.30 -13.82
CA LEU A 87 9.65 -12.58 -12.73
C LEU A 87 10.63 -13.46 -11.94
N GLN A 88 10.28 -14.73 -11.74
CA GLN A 88 11.16 -15.72 -11.10
C GLN A 88 12.38 -16.02 -11.99
N GLU A 89 12.19 -16.19 -13.30
CA GLU A 89 13.25 -16.40 -14.28
C GLU A 89 14.20 -15.20 -14.39
N LEU A 90 13.69 -13.98 -14.16
CA LEU A 90 14.51 -12.77 -14.03
C LEU A 90 15.40 -12.78 -12.77
N GLY A 91 15.13 -13.66 -11.80
CA GLY A 91 15.91 -13.81 -10.57
C GLY A 91 15.29 -13.15 -9.33
N LEU A 92 14.02 -12.71 -9.41
CA LEU A 92 13.30 -12.23 -8.24
C LEU A 92 12.76 -13.42 -7.43
N ASN A 93 12.95 -13.40 -6.11
CA ASN A 93 12.31 -14.37 -5.24
C ASN A 93 10.86 -14.01 -4.94
N ASP A 94 10.07 -15.01 -4.53
CA ASP A 94 8.65 -14.90 -4.22
C ASP A 94 8.32 -13.75 -3.27
N SER A 95 9.10 -13.56 -2.21
CA SER A 95 8.88 -12.45 -1.26
C SER A 95 9.04 -11.08 -1.92
N VAL A 96 10.03 -10.91 -2.80
CA VAL A 96 10.21 -9.66 -3.57
C VAL A 96 9.09 -9.48 -4.58
N ILE A 97 8.68 -10.54 -5.26
CA ILE A 97 7.56 -10.51 -6.22
C ILE A 97 6.27 -10.10 -5.50
N ASN A 98 5.98 -10.64 -4.32
CA ASN A 98 4.82 -10.25 -3.53
C ASN A 98 4.81 -8.75 -3.20
N VAL A 99 5.95 -8.21 -2.77
CA VAL A 99 6.08 -6.76 -2.49
C VAL A 99 5.92 -5.93 -3.76
N LEU A 100 6.47 -6.38 -4.89
CA LEU A 100 6.28 -5.74 -6.19
C LEU A 100 4.80 -5.72 -6.59
N LEU A 101 4.09 -6.83 -6.46
CA LEU A 101 2.68 -6.92 -6.81
C LEU A 101 1.82 -6.00 -5.92
N ASP A 102 2.09 -5.95 -4.61
CA ASP A 102 1.46 -5.00 -3.70
C ASP A 102 1.72 -3.55 -4.13
N TYR A 103 2.98 -3.23 -4.45
CA TYR A 103 3.36 -1.89 -4.89
C TYR A 103 2.61 -1.49 -6.16
N VAL A 104 2.60 -2.36 -7.19
CA VAL A 104 1.89 -2.10 -8.45
C VAL A 104 0.40 -1.86 -8.20
N LYS A 105 -0.24 -2.66 -7.34
CA LYS A 105 -1.66 -2.49 -7.01
C LYS A 105 -1.96 -1.11 -6.41
N ILE A 106 -1.04 -0.57 -5.62
CA ILE A 106 -1.19 0.73 -4.96
C ILE A 106 -0.96 1.86 -5.96
N VAL A 107 0.09 1.78 -6.78
CA VAL A 107 0.47 2.87 -7.70
C VAL A 107 -0.35 2.87 -9.00
N ASN A 108 -0.82 1.70 -9.46
CA ASN A 108 -1.57 1.58 -10.70
C ASN A 108 -3.07 1.38 -10.46
N ARG A 109 -3.83 2.47 -10.59
CA ARG A 109 -5.30 2.47 -10.44
C ARG A 109 -6.05 1.74 -11.57
N ILE A 110 -5.36 1.39 -12.66
CA ILE A 110 -5.94 0.73 -13.84
C ILE A 110 -5.87 -0.81 -13.70
N GLY A 111 -5.13 -1.33 -12.71
CA GLY A 111 -5.00 -2.76 -12.43
C GLY A 111 -3.62 -3.32 -12.78
N PHE A 112 -3.50 -4.64 -12.85
CA PHE A 112 -2.22 -5.31 -13.17
C PHE A 112 -2.00 -5.38 -14.68
N ILE A 113 -1.14 -4.52 -15.20
CA ILE A 113 -0.72 -4.55 -16.61
C ILE A 113 0.60 -5.33 -16.66
N HIS A 114 0.58 -6.57 -17.15
CA HIS A 114 1.74 -7.48 -17.05
C HIS A 114 3.04 -6.93 -17.64
N PRO A 115 3.06 -6.28 -18.83
CA PRO A 115 4.28 -5.66 -19.34
C PRO A 115 4.90 -4.62 -18.38
N LEU A 116 4.04 -3.84 -17.72
CA LEU A 116 4.47 -2.83 -16.74
C LEU A 116 5.06 -3.49 -15.49
N VAL A 117 4.41 -4.54 -14.98
CA VAL A 117 4.91 -5.30 -13.81
C VAL A 117 6.28 -5.89 -14.11
N ARG A 118 6.46 -6.49 -15.30
CA ARG A 118 7.74 -7.03 -15.75
C ARG A 118 8.81 -5.94 -15.84
N GLU A 119 8.51 -4.81 -16.46
CA GLU A 119 9.45 -3.67 -16.56
C GLU A 119 9.88 -3.16 -15.18
N MET A 120 8.92 -3.06 -14.24
CA MET A 120 9.23 -2.70 -12.86
C MET A 120 10.12 -3.74 -12.17
N GLY A 121 9.87 -5.03 -12.38
CA GLY A 121 10.72 -6.11 -11.87
C GLY A 121 12.16 -6.04 -12.39
N GLU A 122 12.34 -5.78 -13.69
CA GLU A 122 13.66 -5.55 -14.27
C GLU A 122 14.36 -4.32 -13.68
N CYS A 123 13.60 -3.24 -13.44
CA CYS A 123 14.12 -2.04 -12.78
C CYS A 123 14.59 -2.33 -11.35
N TRP A 124 13.84 -3.14 -10.60
CA TRP A 124 14.19 -3.54 -9.24
C TRP A 124 15.48 -4.37 -9.23
N LEU A 125 15.63 -5.33 -10.15
CA LEU A 125 16.88 -6.07 -10.35
C LEU A 125 18.06 -5.16 -10.64
N LYS A 126 17.91 -4.21 -11.58
CA LYS A 126 18.98 -3.24 -11.92
C LYS A 126 19.39 -2.38 -10.72
N LYS A 127 18.48 -2.14 -9.77
CA LYS A 127 18.71 -1.41 -8.51
C LYS A 127 19.18 -2.31 -7.37
N ASN A 128 19.42 -3.60 -7.61
CA ASN A 128 19.77 -4.60 -6.60
C ASN A 128 18.72 -4.76 -5.48
N ILE A 129 17.45 -4.57 -5.83
CA ILE A 129 16.28 -4.78 -4.95
C ILE A 129 15.87 -6.25 -5.07
N VAL A 130 16.64 -7.13 -4.42
CA VAL A 130 16.51 -8.59 -4.54
C VAL A 130 16.18 -9.28 -3.22
N THR A 131 15.99 -8.52 -2.15
CA THR A 131 15.51 -9.05 -0.85
C THR A 131 14.21 -8.37 -0.44
N MET A 132 13.40 -9.06 0.37
CA MET A 132 12.17 -8.50 0.92
C MET A 132 12.43 -7.17 1.65
N GLU A 133 13.50 -7.11 2.44
CA GLU A 133 13.87 -5.90 3.21
C GLU A 133 14.20 -4.75 2.27
N SER A 134 14.98 -5.00 1.21
CA SER A 134 15.32 -3.97 0.21
C SER A 134 14.09 -3.48 -0.55
N ALA A 135 13.15 -4.38 -0.88
CA ALA A 135 11.91 -4.04 -1.57
C ALA A 135 10.99 -3.19 -0.69
N ILE A 136 10.79 -3.58 0.57
CA ILE A 136 9.98 -2.81 1.53
C ILE A 136 10.59 -1.43 1.77
N ALA A 137 11.91 -1.35 1.93
CA ALA A 137 12.61 -0.09 2.12
C ALA A 137 12.44 0.83 0.90
N PHE A 138 12.62 0.29 -0.31
CA PHE A 138 12.43 1.04 -1.55
C PHE A 138 11.00 1.59 -1.68
N VAL A 139 9.98 0.76 -1.44
CA VAL A 139 8.58 1.18 -1.52
C VAL A 139 8.26 2.31 -0.54
N ARG A 140 8.77 2.24 0.70
CA ARG A 140 8.60 3.31 1.69
C ARG A 140 9.22 4.62 1.25
N GLU A 141 10.45 4.55 0.74
CA GLU A 141 11.13 5.73 0.22
C GLU A 141 10.37 6.39 -0.93
N GLU A 142 9.74 5.59 -1.80
CA GLU A 142 8.91 6.10 -2.89
C GLU A 142 7.58 6.71 -2.41
N TRP A 143 7.05 6.33 -1.24
CA TRP A 143 5.84 6.94 -0.68
C TRP A 143 6.10 8.21 0.12
N ASP A 144 7.31 8.37 0.65
CA ASP A 144 7.73 9.58 1.35
C ASP A 144 8.14 10.74 0.40
N LYS A 145 8.19 10.47 -0.91
CA LYS A 145 8.46 11.46 -1.98
C LYS A 145 7.19 12.16 -2.44
#